data_AF-A0A3M1FJJ6-F1
#
_entry.id   AF-A0A3M1FJJ6-F1
#
_cell.length_a   1.000
_cell.length_b   1.000
_cell.length_c   1.000
_cell.angle_alpha   90.00
_cell.angle_beta   90.00
_cell.angle_gamma   90.00
#
_symmetry.space_group_name_H-M   'P 1'
#
loop_
_entity.id
_entity.type
_entity.pdbx_description
1 polymer ?
#
loop_
_entity_poly.entity_id
_entity_poly.type
_entity_poly.pdbx_seq_one_letter_code
_entity_poly.pdbx_strand_id
1 'polypeptide(L)'
;MDDCIDGGSMKRFIEQLMSFVAARRGSIVTGRDKAASYSDGKSWDYKVVLPGLSSYLNIADLPLKLSQDWIFTEVYLTHRRETLIAVNRQTKKIAKIELAKNPRKRLDLVGEYDLLCQLKSQGVVSCPTPLSLGVVDLDVLRESLSDEYLTAAKNQQVNYMVQEFIDSGKEMPISDLILALLEQRSAGIYHGDLKPSNIVFDDSRGIAVLVDYDQAEYLDDSVMRLSAFDFLVWCDDAEMRKYGFHSWRRHFPGLEFKRDIAPLFRNGAFNLASTTLYRRQVTTNTPQGVYHTLDERDVFADGIRDLRGRKGLLDAITFRKGERVLDIGCNAGLLCHYLHDRGCVVTGIDLDASLILAADIIARITGRKIEYRCMDIDVTPLSEHYDTVTLFSVLHHTRDVRKNARMIASCCDRIIIECRLNESGSKPVQGIWRKTSSWNFEEIDDLVEWLEDIFVGFELVHNYGVGDRDRYILEFVKHTA
;
A
#
# COMPACT_ATOMS: atom_id res chain seq x y z
N MET A 1 16.84 -46.20 -6.98
CA MET A 1 17.99 -45.97 -6.10
C MET A 1 17.93 -44.50 -5.77
N ASP A 2 16.98 -44.12 -4.91
CA ASP A 2 17.15 -44.16 -3.46
C ASP A 2 18.48 -43.54 -3.06
N ASP A 3 18.46 -42.23 -2.85
CA ASP A 3 19.19 -41.63 -1.74
C ASP A 3 18.34 -40.55 -1.09
N CYS A 4 18.09 -40.81 0.18
CA CYS A 4 17.19 -40.12 1.09
C CYS A 4 17.75 -38.75 1.51
N ILE A 5 16.84 -37.76 1.55
CA ILE A 5 16.48 -36.97 2.74
C ILE A 5 17.66 -36.45 3.59
N ASP A 6 17.92 -35.14 3.53
CA ASP A 6 18.20 -34.36 4.75
C ASP A 6 16.98 -33.49 5.10
N GLY A 7 15.95 -34.16 5.60
CA GLY A 7 14.82 -33.55 6.31
C GLY A 7 15.15 -33.21 7.76
N GLY A 8 16.40 -33.40 8.21
CA GLY A 8 16.84 -33.14 9.59
C GLY A 8 17.04 -31.66 9.88
N SER A 9 17.51 -30.89 8.90
CA SER A 9 17.73 -29.44 9.00
C SER A 9 16.41 -28.65 9.06
N MET A 10 15.47 -28.91 8.14
CA MET A 10 14.17 -28.21 8.07
C MET A 10 13.25 -28.60 9.23
N LYS A 11 13.26 -29.87 9.64
CA LYS A 11 12.47 -30.34 10.79
C LYS A 11 13.02 -29.77 12.11
N ARG A 12 14.35 -29.69 12.30
CA ARG A 12 14.94 -28.97 13.44
C ARG A 12 14.66 -27.47 13.41
N PHE A 13 14.63 -26.85 12.24
CA PHE A 13 14.32 -25.43 12.09
C PHE A 13 12.86 -25.13 12.44
N ILE A 14 11.92 -25.93 11.91
CA ILE A 14 10.49 -25.84 12.24
C ILE A 14 10.25 -26.21 13.71
N GLU A 15 10.91 -27.23 14.26
CA GLU A 15 10.79 -27.61 15.68
C GLU A 15 11.36 -26.54 16.63
N GLN A 16 12.47 -25.87 16.29
CA GLN A 16 13.01 -24.76 17.07
C GLN A 16 12.13 -23.50 16.98
N LEU A 17 11.55 -23.22 15.81
CA LEU A 17 10.64 -22.09 15.61
C LEU A 17 9.28 -22.33 16.30
N MET A 18 8.72 -23.54 16.19
CA MET A 18 7.48 -23.95 16.84
C MET A 18 7.63 -24.07 18.36
N SER A 19 8.79 -24.50 18.86
CA SER A 19 9.16 -24.43 20.28
C SER A 19 9.11 -22.98 20.79
N PHE A 20 9.58 -22.02 20.01
CA PHE A 20 9.55 -20.59 20.36
C PHE A 20 8.13 -20.00 20.33
N VAL A 21 7.31 -20.39 19.33
CA VAL A 21 5.88 -20.00 19.26
C VAL A 21 5.07 -20.63 20.40
N ALA A 22 5.36 -21.89 20.76
CA ALA A 22 4.72 -22.58 21.89
C ALA A 22 5.14 -21.98 23.25
N ALA A 23 6.40 -21.58 23.41
CA ALA A 23 6.88 -20.90 24.62
C ALA A 23 6.17 -19.56 24.89
N ARG A 24 5.63 -18.90 23.85
CA ARG A 24 4.78 -17.71 23.99
C ARG A 24 3.30 -18.01 24.18
N ARG A 25 2.81 -19.20 23.82
CA ARG A 25 1.43 -19.64 24.07
C ARG A 25 1.21 -20.14 25.51
N GLY A 26 2.28 -20.51 26.22
CA GLY A 26 2.23 -21.03 27.59
C GLY A 26 2.11 -20.01 28.72
N SER A 27 2.25 -18.71 28.43
CA SER A 27 2.06 -17.66 29.42
C SER A 27 0.65 -17.11 29.30
N ILE A 28 -0.24 -17.56 30.20
CA ILE A 28 -1.38 -16.73 30.61
C ILE A 28 -0.76 -15.48 31.23
N VAL A 29 -0.58 -14.43 30.44
CA VAL A 29 -0.03 -13.15 30.92
C VAL A 29 -1.13 -12.45 31.71
N THR A 30 -1.20 -12.78 32.99
CA THR A 30 -1.76 -11.90 34.00
C THR A 30 -0.93 -10.63 34.05
N GLY A 31 -1.52 -9.50 33.66
CA GLY A 31 -1.16 -8.14 34.10
C GLY A 31 0.31 -7.70 34.03
N ARG A 32 0.57 -6.69 33.20
CA ARG A 32 1.76 -5.81 33.22
C ARG A 32 3.07 -6.47 32.80
N ASP A 33 3.21 -6.77 31.50
CA ASP A 33 4.52 -6.71 30.86
C ASP A 33 4.60 -5.45 29.98
N LYS A 34 5.60 -4.63 30.29
CA LYS A 34 5.93 -3.39 29.60
C LYS A 34 6.10 -3.68 28.11
N ALA A 35 5.35 -2.93 27.28
CA ALA A 35 5.62 -2.81 25.86
C ALA A 35 7.13 -2.60 25.66
N ALA A 36 7.75 -3.41 24.80
CA ALA A 36 9.10 -3.16 24.34
C ALA A 36 9.11 -1.76 23.75
N SER A 37 9.76 -0.83 24.44
CA SER A 37 9.87 0.55 24.02
C SER A 37 10.70 0.58 22.73
N TYR A 38 10.09 1.01 21.64
CA TYR A 38 10.73 1.35 20.36
C TYR A 38 11.59 2.63 20.48
N SER A 39 12.46 2.70 21.50
CA SER A 39 13.15 3.92 21.92
C SER A 39 14.64 3.97 21.57
N ASP A 40 15.18 2.98 20.87
CA ASP A 40 16.56 3.06 20.38
C ASP A 40 16.53 3.26 18.87
N GLY A 41 16.83 4.50 18.43
CA GLY A 41 16.88 4.96 17.05
C GLY A 41 17.94 4.29 16.16
N LYS A 42 18.13 2.97 16.28
CA LYS A 42 18.77 2.13 15.26
C LYS A 42 17.67 1.59 14.36
N SER A 43 17.60 2.04 13.11
CA SER A 43 16.69 1.46 12.13
C SER A 43 17.09 0.00 11.92
N TRP A 44 16.23 -0.93 12.32
CA TRP A 44 16.32 -2.37 12.05
C TRP A 44 16.06 -2.71 10.57
N ASP A 45 16.26 -1.73 9.70
CA ASP A 45 15.82 -1.80 8.33
C ASP A 45 17.01 -2.18 7.47
N TYR A 46 17.12 -3.47 7.15
CA TYR A 46 18.03 -3.88 6.11
C TYR A 46 17.62 -3.15 4.83
N LYS A 47 18.57 -2.39 4.28
CA LYS A 47 18.35 -1.61 3.07
C LYS A 47 19.02 -2.30 1.89
N VAL A 48 18.29 -2.39 0.79
CA VAL A 48 18.75 -2.96 -0.46
C VAL A 48 19.24 -1.83 -1.36
N VAL A 49 20.47 -1.94 -1.87
CA VAL A 49 20.93 -1.08 -2.96
C VAL A 49 20.39 -1.65 -4.27
N LEU A 50 19.50 -0.89 -4.91
CA LEU A 50 18.90 -1.29 -6.18
C LEU A 50 19.78 -0.82 -7.36
N PRO A 51 20.04 -1.68 -8.36
CA PRO A 51 20.86 -1.30 -9.50
C PRO A 51 20.14 -0.26 -10.35
N GLY A 52 20.89 0.75 -10.80
CA GLY A 52 20.45 1.69 -11.82
C GLY A 52 20.74 1.17 -13.23
N LEU A 53 19.97 1.65 -14.20
CA LEU A 53 20.25 1.43 -15.63
C LEU A 53 21.55 2.11 -16.11
N SER A 54 22.16 2.97 -15.28
CA SER A 54 23.43 3.67 -15.55
C SER A 54 24.64 2.76 -15.77
N SER A 55 24.53 1.47 -15.47
CA SER A 55 25.57 0.47 -15.73
C SER A 55 25.59 -0.06 -17.17
N TYR A 56 24.54 0.22 -17.96
CA TYR A 56 24.43 -0.21 -19.35
C TYR A 56 24.87 0.90 -20.30
N LEU A 57 25.62 0.53 -21.34
CA LEU A 57 26.00 1.46 -22.40
C LEU A 57 24.77 1.81 -23.23
N ASN A 58 24.49 3.11 -23.41
CA ASN A 58 23.50 3.56 -24.38
C ASN A 58 24.02 3.26 -25.79
N ILE A 59 23.25 2.49 -26.55
CA ILE A 59 23.62 2.02 -27.91
C ILE A 59 22.86 2.75 -29.02
N ALA A 60 22.01 3.73 -28.68
CA ALA A 60 21.27 4.51 -29.66
C ALA A 60 22.07 5.72 -30.14
N ASP A 61 22.19 5.86 -31.46
CA ASP A 61 22.83 7.02 -32.11
C ASP A 61 21.85 8.20 -32.24
N LEU A 62 20.55 7.89 -32.35
CA LEU A 62 19.44 8.83 -32.45
C LEU A 62 18.30 8.38 -31.52
N PRO A 63 17.37 9.29 -31.13
CA PRO A 63 16.20 8.89 -30.35
C PRO A 63 15.37 7.83 -31.09
N LEU A 64 15.16 6.69 -30.43
CA LEU A 64 14.36 5.58 -30.96
C LEU A 64 12.88 5.95 -30.97
N LYS A 65 12.24 5.83 -32.14
CA LYS A 65 10.81 6.11 -32.32
C LYS A 65 10.07 4.81 -32.62
N LEU A 66 9.33 4.30 -31.64
CA LEU A 66 8.49 3.11 -31.84
C LEU A 66 7.14 3.46 -32.50
N SER A 67 6.64 4.66 -32.26
CA SER A 67 5.44 5.22 -32.91
C SER A 67 5.48 6.76 -32.84
N GLN A 68 4.45 7.44 -33.33
CA GLN A 68 4.32 8.89 -33.16
C GLN A 68 4.27 9.32 -31.68
N ASP A 69 3.75 8.46 -30.81
CA ASP A 69 3.58 8.74 -29.37
C ASP A 69 4.75 8.22 -28.51
N TRP A 70 5.61 7.36 -29.07
CA TRP A 70 6.61 6.62 -28.31
C TRP A 70 8.04 6.92 -28.79
N ILE A 71 8.69 7.87 -28.11
CA ILE A 71 10.06 8.32 -28.39
C ILE A 71 10.94 8.09 -27.17
N PHE A 72 12.10 7.47 -27.36
CA PHE A 72 13.05 7.10 -26.32
C PHE A 72 14.45 7.66 -26.62
N THR A 73 15.11 8.19 -25.60
CA THR A 73 16.40 8.88 -25.75
C THR A 73 17.58 8.00 -25.38
N GLU A 74 17.34 6.90 -24.66
CA GLU A 74 18.33 5.93 -24.24
C GLU A 74 17.86 4.55 -24.65
N VAL A 75 18.74 3.73 -25.21
CA VAL A 75 18.46 2.33 -25.54
C VAL A 75 19.60 1.46 -25.05
N TYR A 76 19.26 0.37 -24.39
CA TYR A 76 20.20 -0.60 -23.84
C TYR A 76 19.87 -1.99 -24.38
N LEU A 77 20.91 -2.77 -24.66
CA LEU A 77 20.76 -4.18 -25.00
C LEU A 77 21.03 -5.03 -23.76
N THR A 78 20.10 -5.93 -23.45
CA THR A 78 20.28 -6.89 -22.34
C THR A 78 21.50 -7.80 -22.58
N HIS A 79 22.10 -8.34 -21.51
CA HIS A 79 23.30 -9.18 -21.61
C HIS A 79 23.16 -10.40 -22.55
N ARG A 80 21.94 -10.97 -22.67
CA ARG A 80 21.66 -12.08 -23.60
C ARG A 80 21.37 -11.65 -25.02
N ARG A 81 21.35 -10.34 -25.30
CA ARG A 81 21.04 -9.71 -26.59
C ARG A 81 19.67 -10.07 -27.17
N GLU A 82 18.75 -10.54 -26.34
CA GLU A 82 17.42 -11.01 -26.75
C GLU A 82 16.32 -9.95 -26.55
N THR A 83 16.63 -8.89 -25.81
CA THR A 83 15.68 -7.81 -25.48
C THR A 83 16.40 -6.47 -25.47
N LEU A 84 15.79 -5.46 -26.08
CA LEU A 84 16.17 -4.05 -25.94
C LEU A 84 15.31 -3.39 -24.88
N ILE A 85 15.93 -2.50 -24.11
CA ILE A 85 15.28 -1.65 -23.12
C ILE A 85 15.46 -0.20 -23.58
N ALA A 86 14.37 0.48 -23.91
CA ALA A 86 14.40 1.88 -24.32
C ALA A 86 13.80 2.76 -23.23
N VAL A 87 14.44 3.88 -22.87
CA VAL A 87 14.03 4.73 -21.75
C VAL A 87 13.90 6.19 -22.21
N ASN A 88 12.85 6.83 -21.72
CA ASN A 88 12.69 8.28 -21.76
C ASN A 88 12.45 8.78 -20.32
N ARG A 89 13.50 9.36 -19.73
CA ARG A 89 13.45 9.85 -18.35
C ARG A 89 12.56 11.08 -18.19
N GLN A 90 12.43 11.91 -19.23
CA GLN A 90 11.62 13.12 -19.20
C GLN A 90 10.13 12.79 -19.14
N THR A 91 9.69 11.83 -19.96
CA THR A 91 8.29 11.38 -19.99
C THR A 91 8.00 10.26 -18.98
N LYS A 92 9.03 9.78 -18.27
CA LYS A 92 8.99 8.64 -17.34
C LYS A 92 8.39 7.39 -18.01
N LYS A 93 8.91 7.04 -19.19
CA LYS A 93 8.48 5.87 -19.96
C LYS A 93 9.65 4.92 -20.23
N ILE A 94 9.36 3.63 -20.22
CA ILE A 94 10.29 2.57 -20.58
C ILE A 94 9.59 1.61 -21.55
N ALA A 95 10.30 1.16 -22.58
CA ALA A 95 9.88 0.11 -23.48
C ALA A 95 10.78 -1.12 -23.35
N LYS A 96 10.15 -2.29 -23.34
CA LYS A 96 10.82 -3.59 -23.49
C LYS A 96 10.48 -4.10 -24.89
N ILE A 97 11.49 -4.32 -25.72
CA ILE A 97 11.33 -4.79 -27.11
C ILE A 97 11.96 -6.17 -27.22
N GLU A 98 11.17 -7.20 -27.52
CA GLU A 98 11.62 -8.59 -27.53
C GLU A 98 12.13 -8.98 -28.92
N LEU A 99 13.45 -9.01 -29.09
CA LEU A 99 14.09 -9.41 -30.35
C LEU A 99 13.96 -10.92 -30.58
N ALA A 100 14.12 -11.73 -29.52
CA ALA A 100 14.06 -13.18 -29.60
C ALA A 100 13.31 -13.77 -28.41
N LYS A 101 12.51 -14.82 -28.69
CA LYS A 101 11.83 -15.57 -27.64
C LYS A 101 12.85 -16.33 -26.79
N ASN A 102 12.78 -16.12 -25.47
CA ASN A 102 13.59 -16.88 -24.51
C ASN A 102 12.77 -18.04 -23.93
N PRO A 103 13.17 -19.31 -24.15
CA PRO A 103 12.41 -20.47 -23.70
C PRO A 103 12.39 -20.66 -22.18
N ARG A 104 13.20 -19.90 -21.43
CA ARG A 104 13.21 -19.90 -19.96
C ARG A 104 12.18 -18.95 -19.36
N LYS A 105 11.64 -18.02 -20.15
CA LYS A 105 10.57 -17.14 -19.68
C LYS A 105 9.28 -17.94 -19.54
N ARG A 106 8.57 -17.73 -18.44
CA ARG A 106 7.25 -18.31 -18.24
C ARG A 106 6.19 -17.52 -18.99
N LEU A 107 6.31 -16.20 -18.94
CA LEU A 107 5.50 -15.25 -19.70
C LEU A 107 6.36 -14.62 -20.79
N ASP A 108 5.87 -14.64 -22.02
CA ASP A 108 6.45 -13.77 -23.05
C ASP A 108 5.99 -12.32 -22.83
N LEU A 109 6.47 -11.41 -23.67
CA LEU A 109 6.18 -9.98 -23.51
C LEU A 109 4.68 -9.64 -23.52
N VAL A 110 3.88 -10.41 -24.28
CA VAL A 110 2.42 -10.23 -24.34
C VAL A 110 1.79 -10.70 -23.02
N GLY A 111 2.19 -11.88 -22.53
CA GLY A 111 1.73 -12.40 -21.24
C GLY A 111 2.11 -11.51 -20.06
N GLU A 112 3.31 -10.89 -20.08
CA GLU A 112 3.71 -9.89 -19.09
C GLU A 112 2.79 -8.67 -19.11
N TYR A 113 2.46 -8.14 -20.31
CA TYR A 113 1.55 -7.01 -20.46
C TYR A 113 0.15 -7.31 -19.93
N ASP A 114 -0.42 -8.46 -20.31
CA ASP A 114 -1.75 -8.88 -19.87
C ASP A 114 -1.83 -9.04 -18.35
N LEU A 115 -0.77 -9.61 -17.74
CA LEU A 115 -0.67 -9.73 -16.29
C LEU A 115 -0.60 -8.37 -15.60
N LEU A 116 0.21 -7.43 -16.12
CA LEU A 116 0.26 -6.07 -15.58
C LEU A 116 -1.10 -5.38 -15.69
N CYS A 117 -1.80 -5.52 -16.82
CA CYS A 117 -3.15 -4.99 -17.01
C CYS A 117 -4.13 -5.58 -15.98
N GLN A 118 -4.06 -6.89 -15.71
CA GLN A 118 -4.85 -7.54 -14.67
C GLN A 118 -4.55 -6.94 -13.28
N LEU A 119 -3.28 -6.86 -12.88
CA LEU A 119 -2.87 -6.28 -11.59
C LEU A 119 -3.40 -4.84 -11.43
N LYS A 120 -3.27 -4.00 -12.46
CA LYS A 120 -3.81 -2.62 -12.43
C LYS A 120 -5.33 -2.58 -12.34
N SER A 121 -6.04 -3.47 -13.03
CA SER A 121 -7.51 -3.54 -12.93
C SER A 121 -7.99 -3.90 -11.51
N GLN A 122 -7.14 -4.55 -10.72
CA GLN A 122 -7.37 -4.87 -9.31
C GLN A 122 -6.86 -3.79 -8.34
N GLY A 123 -6.32 -2.68 -8.86
CA GLY A 123 -5.81 -1.56 -8.07
C GLY A 123 -4.41 -1.75 -7.50
N VAL A 124 -3.67 -2.80 -7.89
CA VAL A 124 -2.33 -3.07 -7.36
C VAL A 124 -1.36 -1.94 -7.74
N VAL A 125 -0.64 -1.41 -6.74
CA VAL A 125 0.29 -0.28 -6.93
C VAL A 125 1.76 -0.69 -6.92
N SER A 126 2.09 -1.86 -6.38
CA SER A 126 3.45 -2.45 -6.38
C SER A 126 3.89 -3.04 -7.73
N CYS A 127 3.29 -2.60 -8.84
CA CYS A 127 3.67 -2.95 -10.20
C CYS A 127 3.69 -1.70 -11.11
N PRO A 128 4.48 -1.69 -12.21
CA PRO A 128 4.45 -0.63 -13.20
C PRO A 128 3.07 -0.49 -13.84
N THR A 129 2.72 0.72 -14.23
CA THR A 129 1.54 0.94 -15.06
C THR A 129 1.86 0.55 -16.52
N PRO A 130 1.21 -0.48 -17.10
CA PRO A 130 1.34 -0.80 -18.52
C PRO A 130 0.59 0.26 -19.33
N LEU A 131 1.15 0.65 -20.48
CA LEU A 131 0.62 1.78 -21.27
C LEU A 131 0.25 1.36 -22.69
N SER A 132 1.08 0.52 -23.33
CA SER A 132 0.84 0.08 -24.70
C SER A 132 1.57 -1.22 -24.96
N LEU A 133 0.93 -2.09 -25.75
CA LEU A 133 1.55 -3.23 -26.41
C LEU A 133 1.47 -2.98 -27.91
N GLY A 134 2.56 -3.24 -28.63
CA GLY A 134 2.62 -3.02 -30.06
C GLY A 134 3.63 -3.90 -30.75
N VAL A 135 3.70 -3.71 -32.06
CA VAL A 135 4.63 -4.40 -32.96
C VAL A 135 5.42 -3.34 -33.71
N VAL A 136 6.73 -3.54 -33.83
CA VAL A 136 7.63 -2.65 -34.57
C VAL A 136 8.40 -3.45 -35.62
N ASP A 137 8.59 -2.84 -36.78
CA ASP A 137 9.42 -3.40 -37.84
C ASP A 137 10.91 -3.15 -37.54
N LEU A 138 11.78 -4.11 -37.83
CA LEU A 138 13.22 -3.95 -37.64
C LEU A 138 13.78 -2.77 -38.42
N ASP A 139 13.19 -2.40 -39.57
CA ASP A 139 13.62 -1.24 -40.35
C ASP A 139 13.45 0.06 -39.56
N VAL A 140 12.41 0.16 -38.73
CA VAL A 140 12.22 1.31 -37.83
C VAL A 140 13.28 1.32 -36.72
N LEU A 141 13.67 0.17 -36.19
CA LEU A 141 14.73 0.08 -35.20
C LEU A 141 16.09 0.48 -35.80
N ARG A 142 16.35 0.14 -37.07
CA ARG A 142 17.58 0.48 -37.81
C ARG A 142 17.76 1.97 -38.05
N GLU A 143 16.69 2.77 -37.99
CA GLU A 143 16.81 4.23 -38.06
C GLU A 143 17.61 4.81 -36.88
N SER A 144 17.70 4.08 -35.76
CA SER A 144 18.34 4.56 -34.52
C SER A 144 19.44 3.63 -33.99
N LEU A 145 19.53 2.39 -34.49
CA LEU A 145 20.40 1.34 -33.98
C LEU A 145 21.20 0.66 -35.10
N SER A 146 22.47 0.35 -34.83
CA SER A 146 23.29 -0.48 -35.72
C SER A 146 22.80 -1.93 -35.79
N ASP A 147 22.92 -2.56 -36.97
CA ASP A 147 22.45 -3.94 -37.24
C ASP A 147 23.04 -4.99 -36.29
N GLU A 148 24.25 -4.77 -35.77
CA GLU A 148 24.90 -5.69 -34.84
C GLU A 148 24.04 -5.95 -33.57
N TYR A 149 23.26 -4.97 -33.14
CA TYR A 149 22.39 -5.05 -31.96
C TYR A 149 21.07 -5.79 -32.22
N LEU A 150 20.70 -5.99 -33.49
CA LEU A 150 19.43 -6.60 -33.91
C LEU A 150 19.57 -8.06 -34.36
N THR A 151 20.79 -8.60 -34.36
CA THR A 151 21.13 -9.95 -34.85
C THR A 151 20.36 -11.11 -34.21
N ALA A 152 19.81 -10.94 -33.01
CA ALA A 152 18.98 -11.95 -32.37
C ALA A 152 17.57 -12.06 -32.99
N ALA A 153 17.09 -11.01 -33.65
CA ALA A 153 15.77 -10.99 -34.24
C ALA A 153 15.68 -11.94 -35.44
N LYS A 154 14.71 -12.86 -35.37
CA LYS A 154 14.43 -13.84 -36.43
C LYS A 154 13.31 -13.43 -37.36
N ASN A 155 12.46 -12.51 -36.91
CA ASN A 155 11.30 -12.02 -37.64
C ASN A 155 11.52 -10.53 -37.98
N GLN A 156 10.98 -10.10 -39.12
CA GLN A 156 11.01 -8.69 -39.51
C GLN A 156 10.21 -7.79 -38.56
N GLN A 157 9.24 -8.36 -37.85
CA GLN A 157 8.42 -7.67 -36.86
C GLN A 157 8.63 -8.28 -35.48
N VAL A 158 8.75 -7.41 -34.47
CA VAL A 158 8.98 -7.79 -33.07
C VAL A 158 8.01 -7.05 -32.15
N ASN A 159 7.65 -7.70 -31.04
CA ASN A 159 6.75 -7.11 -30.05
C ASN A 159 7.50 -6.11 -29.16
N TYR A 160 6.82 -5.04 -28.78
CA TYR A 160 7.26 -4.14 -27.72
C TYR A 160 6.13 -3.85 -26.73
N MET A 161 6.51 -3.62 -25.47
CA MET A 161 5.62 -3.15 -24.41
C MET A 161 6.17 -1.83 -23.88
N VAL A 162 5.32 -0.82 -23.75
CA VAL A 162 5.60 0.45 -23.07
C VAL A 162 4.91 0.48 -21.73
N GLN A 163 5.64 0.89 -20.70
CA GLN A 163 5.15 1.04 -19.33
C GLN A 163 5.75 2.28 -18.66
N GLU A 164 5.25 2.59 -17.47
CA GLU A 164 5.81 3.58 -16.57
C GLU A 164 7.28 3.25 -16.22
N PHE A 165 8.15 4.24 -16.33
CA PHE A 165 9.53 4.17 -15.85
C PHE A 165 9.64 4.79 -14.47
N ILE A 166 10.14 4.01 -13.52
CA ILE A 166 10.44 4.43 -12.16
C ILE A 166 11.95 4.44 -12.03
N ASP A 167 12.52 5.62 -11.79
CA ASP A 167 13.96 5.75 -11.69
C ASP A 167 14.46 5.11 -10.40
N SER A 168 15.31 4.10 -10.55
CA SER A 168 15.91 3.34 -9.45
C SER A 168 17.36 3.81 -9.23
N GLY A 169 17.89 3.56 -8.03
CA GLY A 169 19.21 4.04 -7.61
C GLY A 169 19.25 4.53 -6.16
N LYS A 170 18.22 4.22 -5.38
CA LYS A 170 18.15 4.51 -3.95
C LYS A 170 18.14 3.22 -3.15
N GLU A 171 18.48 3.36 -1.89
CA GLU A 171 18.27 2.33 -0.90
C GLU A 171 16.77 2.11 -0.67
N MET A 172 16.36 0.85 -0.57
CA MET A 172 14.98 0.45 -0.27
C MET A 172 14.92 -0.38 1.01
N PRO A 173 14.07 -0.03 1.98
CA PRO A 173 13.72 -0.90 3.11
C PRO A 173 13.22 -2.28 2.68
N ILE A 174 13.69 -3.34 3.35
CA ILE A 174 13.15 -4.69 3.12
C ILE A 174 11.66 -4.79 3.49
N SER A 175 11.19 -3.97 4.43
CA SER A 175 9.78 -3.87 4.80
C SER A 175 8.88 -3.48 3.62
N ASP A 176 9.36 -2.61 2.73
CA ASP A 176 8.56 -2.17 1.57
C ASP A 176 8.48 -3.28 0.51
N LEU A 177 9.52 -4.10 0.37
CA LEU A 177 9.46 -5.31 -0.46
C LEU A 177 8.43 -6.30 0.10
N ILE A 178 8.43 -6.54 1.41
CA ILE A 178 7.46 -7.44 2.04
C ILE A 178 6.03 -6.93 1.82
N LEU A 179 5.78 -5.63 1.98
CA LEU A 179 4.47 -5.04 1.71
C LEU A 179 4.03 -5.28 0.26
N ALA A 180 4.93 -5.05 -0.71
CA ALA A 180 4.66 -5.32 -2.12
C ALA A 180 4.31 -6.80 -2.36
N LEU A 181 5.05 -7.74 -1.76
CA LEU A 181 4.76 -9.17 -1.88
C LEU A 181 3.38 -9.55 -1.32
N LEU A 182 2.96 -8.94 -0.20
CA LEU A 182 1.65 -9.19 0.39
C LEU A 182 0.51 -8.62 -0.47
N GLU A 183 0.71 -7.46 -1.10
CA GLU A 183 -0.25 -6.88 -2.06
C GLU A 183 -0.36 -7.75 -3.34
N GLN A 184 0.76 -8.20 -3.90
CA GLN A 184 0.76 -9.09 -5.07
C GLN A 184 0.04 -10.41 -4.75
N ARG A 185 0.27 -10.95 -3.54
CA ARG A 185 -0.40 -12.16 -3.08
C ARG A 185 -1.91 -11.98 -2.98
N SER A 186 -2.40 -10.85 -2.49
CA SER A 186 -3.85 -10.63 -2.42
C SER A 186 -4.49 -10.50 -3.80
N ALA A 187 -3.71 -10.12 -4.81
CA ALA A 187 -4.08 -10.18 -6.22
C ALA A 187 -3.92 -11.57 -6.88
N GLY A 188 -3.48 -12.58 -6.12
CA GLY A 188 -3.29 -13.96 -6.58
C GLY A 188 -2.02 -14.19 -7.38
N ILE A 189 -1.02 -13.31 -7.24
CA ILE A 189 0.22 -13.36 -8.03
C ILE A 189 1.44 -13.50 -7.12
N TYR A 190 2.38 -14.34 -7.55
CA TYR A 190 3.74 -14.37 -7.04
C TYR A 190 4.72 -14.00 -8.15
N HIS A 191 5.63 -13.07 -7.89
CA HIS A 191 6.55 -12.54 -8.90
C HIS A 191 7.51 -13.59 -9.48
N GLY A 192 7.94 -14.58 -8.68
CA GLY A 192 8.69 -15.74 -9.17
C GLY A 192 10.16 -15.52 -9.58
N ASP A 193 10.70 -14.32 -9.39
CA ASP A 193 12.13 -13.98 -9.57
C ASP A 193 12.52 -12.75 -8.72
N LEU A 194 12.71 -12.97 -7.42
CA LEU A 194 12.99 -11.89 -6.47
C LEU A 194 14.49 -11.59 -6.37
N LYS A 195 14.94 -10.58 -7.10
CA LYS A 195 16.32 -10.08 -7.09
C LYS A 195 16.35 -8.55 -7.24
N PRO A 196 17.40 -7.85 -6.76
CA PRO A 196 17.48 -6.39 -6.81
C PRO A 196 17.24 -5.77 -8.19
N SER A 197 17.64 -6.42 -9.29
CA SER A 197 17.41 -5.89 -10.64
C SER A 197 15.93 -5.88 -11.07
N ASN A 198 15.09 -6.63 -10.37
CA ASN A 198 13.66 -6.78 -10.65
C ASN A 198 12.82 -6.02 -9.62
N ILE A 199 13.45 -5.11 -8.88
CA ILE A 199 12.82 -4.28 -7.87
C ILE A 199 13.28 -2.84 -8.10
N VAL A 200 12.32 -1.92 -8.10
CA VAL A 200 12.57 -0.47 -8.10
C VAL A 200 11.87 0.14 -6.90
N PHE A 201 12.42 1.22 -6.34
CA PHE A 201 11.77 1.94 -5.25
C PHE A 201 11.24 3.25 -5.77
N ASP A 202 9.91 3.40 -5.78
CA ASP A 202 9.30 4.67 -6.12
C ASP A 202 9.37 5.59 -4.90
N ASP A 203 10.40 6.42 -4.86
CA ASP A 203 10.60 7.38 -3.79
C ASP A 203 9.51 8.45 -3.71
N SER A 204 8.79 8.74 -4.79
CA SER A 204 7.68 9.71 -4.75
C SER A 204 6.45 9.14 -4.05
N ARG A 205 6.21 7.83 -4.22
CA ARG A 205 5.12 7.09 -3.56
C ARG A 205 5.52 6.46 -2.23
N GLY A 206 6.82 6.24 -1.99
CA GLY A 206 7.33 5.56 -0.81
C GLY A 206 7.04 4.05 -0.79
N ILE A 207 7.08 3.37 -1.94
CA ILE A 207 6.78 1.93 -2.06
C ILE A 207 7.80 1.18 -2.93
N ALA A 208 7.97 -0.11 -2.66
CA ALA A 208 8.64 -1.02 -3.57
C ALA A 208 7.71 -1.36 -4.75
N VAL A 209 8.27 -1.41 -5.95
CA VAL A 209 7.59 -1.82 -7.17
C VAL A 209 8.38 -2.96 -7.80
N LEU A 210 7.72 -4.10 -8.01
CA LEU A 210 8.32 -5.25 -8.68
C LEU A 210 8.22 -5.07 -10.19
N VAL A 211 9.27 -5.39 -10.92
CA VAL A 211 9.36 -5.24 -12.38
C VAL A 211 9.92 -6.52 -13.01
N ASP A 212 9.73 -6.68 -14.32
CA ASP A 212 10.17 -7.87 -15.07
C ASP A 212 9.41 -9.14 -14.64
N TYR A 213 8.13 -9.21 -15.05
CA TYR A 213 7.18 -10.28 -14.65
C TYR A 213 7.32 -11.55 -15.48
N ASP A 214 8.43 -11.75 -16.21
CA ASP A 214 8.61 -12.89 -17.12
C ASP A 214 8.59 -14.25 -16.41
N GLN A 215 8.78 -14.27 -15.09
CA GLN A 215 8.76 -15.44 -14.22
C GLN A 215 7.51 -15.55 -13.32
N ALA A 216 6.55 -14.63 -13.45
CA ALA A 216 5.41 -14.55 -12.55
C ALA A 216 4.49 -15.78 -12.60
N GLU A 217 3.85 -16.07 -11.47
CA GLU A 217 3.07 -17.28 -11.24
C GLU A 217 1.73 -16.93 -10.60
N TYR A 218 0.66 -17.58 -11.08
CA TYR A 218 -0.63 -17.53 -10.40
C TYR A 218 -0.58 -18.40 -9.14
N LEU A 219 -1.05 -17.84 -8.04
CA LEU A 219 -1.17 -18.53 -6.76
C LEU A 219 -2.49 -19.28 -6.68
N ASP A 220 -2.44 -20.45 -6.06
CA ASP A 220 -3.66 -21.12 -5.63
C ASP A 220 -4.19 -20.52 -4.32
N ASP A 221 -5.47 -20.77 -4.05
CA ASP A 221 -6.15 -20.30 -2.86
C ASP A 221 -5.48 -20.76 -1.54
N SER A 222 -4.81 -21.91 -1.53
CA SER A 222 -4.18 -22.43 -0.31
C SER A 222 -2.96 -21.60 0.08
N VAL A 223 -2.20 -21.13 -0.91
CA VAL A 223 -1.06 -20.22 -0.71
C VAL A 223 -1.55 -18.82 -0.34
N MET A 224 -2.61 -18.33 -0.99
CA MET A 224 -3.21 -17.02 -0.67
C MET A 224 -3.76 -16.93 0.76
N ARG A 225 -4.12 -18.07 1.36
CA ARG A 225 -4.64 -18.16 2.74
C ARG A 225 -3.57 -18.34 3.83
N LEU A 226 -2.30 -18.51 3.47
CA LEU A 226 -1.21 -18.54 4.44
C LEU A 226 -1.17 -17.26 5.29
N SER A 227 -0.55 -17.29 6.46
CA SER A 227 -0.23 -16.04 7.15
C SER A 227 0.81 -15.26 6.33
N ALA A 228 0.93 -13.95 6.56
CA ALA A 228 1.95 -13.14 5.88
C ALA A 228 3.37 -13.71 6.08
N PHE A 229 3.67 -14.19 7.29
CA PHE A 229 4.95 -14.84 7.58
C PHE A 229 5.13 -16.18 6.83
N ASP A 230 4.13 -17.06 6.88
CA ASP A 230 4.21 -18.37 6.21
C ASP A 230 4.28 -18.23 4.69
N PHE A 231 3.68 -17.17 4.13
CA PHE A 231 3.82 -16.85 2.72
C PHE A 231 5.26 -16.48 2.35
N LEU A 232 5.98 -15.70 3.18
CA LEU A 232 7.39 -15.42 2.91
C LEU A 232 8.26 -16.68 2.98
N VAL A 233 7.95 -17.60 3.90
CA VAL A 233 8.62 -18.92 3.96
C VAL A 233 8.31 -19.72 2.69
N TRP A 234 7.05 -19.71 2.23
CA TRP A 234 6.67 -20.35 0.98
C TRP A 234 7.39 -19.77 -0.24
N CYS A 235 7.61 -18.45 -0.29
CA CYS A 235 8.40 -17.80 -1.35
C CYS A 235 9.85 -18.30 -1.37
N ASP A 236 10.46 -18.51 -0.20
CA ASP A 236 11.79 -19.12 -0.08
C ASP A 236 11.82 -20.55 -0.66
N ASP A 237 10.80 -21.36 -0.37
CA ASP A 237 10.67 -22.73 -0.87
C ASP A 237 10.35 -22.78 -2.37
N ALA A 238 9.57 -21.83 -2.88
CA ALA A 238 9.22 -21.72 -4.30
C ALA A 238 10.48 -21.47 -5.15
N GLU A 239 11.34 -20.54 -4.73
CA GLU A 239 12.64 -20.27 -5.35
C GLU A 239 13.55 -21.50 -5.34
N MET A 240 13.57 -22.24 -4.22
CA MET A 240 14.33 -23.49 -4.12
C MET A 240 13.84 -24.53 -5.14
N ARG A 241 12.53 -24.79 -5.20
CA ARG A 241 11.95 -25.74 -6.16
C ARG A 241 12.28 -25.37 -7.61
N LYS A 242 12.32 -24.07 -7.92
CA LYS A 242 12.52 -23.55 -9.27
C LYS A 242 13.98 -23.56 -9.71
N TYR A 243 14.89 -23.10 -8.86
CA TYR A 243 16.29 -22.87 -9.25
C TYR A 243 17.31 -23.79 -8.59
N GLY A 244 16.91 -24.61 -7.60
CA GLY A 244 17.80 -25.54 -6.90
C GLY A 244 18.78 -24.86 -5.93
N PHE A 245 18.50 -23.62 -5.52
CA PHE A 245 19.28 -22.89 -4.52
C PHE A 245 18.37 -22.36 -3.41
N HIS A 246 18.87 -22.31 -2.18
CA HIS A 246 18.10 -21.79 -1.05
C HIS A 246 17.92 -20.28 -1.17
N SER A 247 16.66 -19.86 -1.30
CA SER A 247 16.13 -18.52 -1.02
C SER A 247 16.48 -17.41 -2.01
N TRP A 248 15.46 -16.60 -2.34
CA TRP A 248 15.63 -15.30 -3.00
C TRP A 248 16.62 -14.39 -2.25
N ARG A 249 16.79 -14.58 -0.93
CA ARG A 249 17.74 -13.85 -0.07
C ARG A 249 19.19 -13.95 -0.55
N ARG A 250 19.57 -14.95 -1.35
CA ARG A 250 20.91 -15.04 -1.96
C ARG A 250 21.27 -13.79 -2.77
N HIS A 251 20.27 -13.09 -3.29
CA HIS A 251 20.45 -11.86 -4.06
C HIS A 251 20.57 -10.60 -3.18
N PHE A 252 20.49 -10.75 -1.85
CA PHE A 252 20.52 -9.68 -0.86
C PHE A 252 21.66 -9.94 0.14
N PRO A 253 22.92 -9.63 -0.23
CA PRO A 253 24.08 -9.94 0.60
C PRO A 253 23.97 -9.35 2.01
N GLY A 254 24.12 -10.20 3.01
CA GLY A 254 24.04 -9.80 4.42
C GLY A 254 22.63 -9.76 5.00
N LEU A 255 21.57 -10.00 4.21
CA LEU A 255 20.20 -10.13 4.74
C LEU A 255 20.06 -11.43 5.55
N GLU A 256 19.72 -11.30 6.82
CA GLU A 256 19.55 -12.43 7.73
C GLU A 256 18.09 -12.53 8.20
N PHE A 257 17.45 -13.66 7.94
CA PHE A 257 16.03 -13.83 8.23
C PHE A 257 15.67 -13.58 9.72
N LYS A 258 16.46 -14.14 10.65
CA LYS A 258 16.21 -13.99 12.10
C LYS A 258 16.42 -12.55 12.58
N ARG A 259 17.35 -11.81 11.97
CA ARG A 259 17.73 -10.45 12.40
C ARG A 259 16.88 -9.38 11.73
N ASP A 260 16.62 -9.52 10.44
CA ASP A 260 16.09 -8.44 9.61
C ASP A 260 14.63 -8.68 9.18
N ILE A 261 14.17 -9.95 9.11
CA ILE A 261 12.80 -10.29 8.67
C ILE A 261 11.90 -10.63 9.86
N ALA A 262 12.30 -11.59 10.70
CA ALA A 262 11.48 -12.10 11.80
C ALA A 262 10.98 -11.01 12.78
N PRO A 263 11.77 -9.96 13.14
CA PRO A 263 11.27 -8.88 14.00
C PRO A 263 10.17 -8.02 13.40
N LEU A 264 9.95 -8.09 12.08
CA LEU A 264 8.87 -7.38 11.39
C LEU A 264 7.52 -8.10 11.55
N PHE A 265 7.46 -9.27 12.20
CA PHE A 265 6.26 -10.07 12.33
C PHE A 265 5.83 -10.30 13.78
N ARG A 266 4.51 -10.37 14.00
CA ARG A 266 3.89 -10.79 15.26
C ARG A 266 2.71 -11.70 14.96
N ASN A 267 2.72 -12.91 15.51
CA ASN A 267 1.65 -13.91 15.30
C ASN A 267 1.34 -14.19 13.82
N GLY A 268 2.35 -14.10 12.95
CA GLY A 268 2.21 -14.30 11.50
C GLY A 268 1.83 -13.04 10.70
N ALA A 269 1.42 -11.95 11.36
CA ALA A 269 1.09 -10.67 10.73
C ALA A 269 2.33 -9.75 10.61
N PHE A 270 2.37 -8.94 9.56
CA PHE A 270 3.46 -8.01 9.23
C PHE A 270 3.27 -6.61 9.83
N ASN A 271 4.33 -6.02 10.36
CA ASN A 271 4.31 -4.71 11.02
C ASN A 271 4.33 -3.56 10.00
N LEU A 272 3.19 -2.92 9.77
CA LEU A 272 3.05 -1.79 8.85
C LEU A 272 3.85 -0.56 9.30
N ALA A 273 4.06 -0.36 10.61
CA ALA A 273 4.83 0.77 11.14
C ALA A 273 6.30 0.73 10.70
N SER A 274 6.78 -0.42 10.22
CA SER A 274 8.11 -0.56 9.64
C SER A 274 8.21 -0.03 8.22
N THR A 275 7.11 0.21 7.51
CA THR A 275 7.11 0.60 6.09
C THR A 275 7.41 2.09 5.89
N THR A 276 7.88 2.47 4.69
CA THR A 276 8.12 3.88 4.36
C THR A 276 6.85 4.72 4.45
N LEU A 277 5.69 4.16 4.04
CA LEU A 277 4.41 4.87 4.08
C LEU A 277 4.06 5.37 5.49
N TYR A 278 4.19 4.50 6.51
CA TYR A 278 3.94 4.88 7.90
C TYR A 278 5.01 5.81 8.47
N ARG A 279 6.26 5.74 7.98
CA ARG A 279 7.33 6.63 8.45
C ARG A 279 7.28 8.02 7.84
N ARG A 280 6.68 8.18 6.66
CA ARG A 280 6.57 9.45 5.92
C ARG A 280 5.27 10.20 6.14
N GLN A 281 4.30 9.59 6.80
CA GLN A 281 3.06 10.26 7.16
C GLN A 281 3.33 11.57 7.92
N VAL A 282 2.47 12.57 7.72
CA VAL A 282 2.59 13.95 8.21
C VAL A 282 1.39 14.41 9.03
N THR A 283 0.27 13.68 9.03
CA THR A 283 -0.96 14.08 9.74
C THR A 283 -1.11 13.50 11.14
N THR A 284 -0.30 12.50 11.49
CA THR A 284 -0.28 11.88 12.81
C THR A 284 0.88 12.42 13.64
N ASN A 285 0.55 13.23 14.65
CA ASN A 285 1.50 13.79 15.60
C ASN A 285 1.66 12.89 16.84
N THR A 286 2.22 11.69 16.65
CA THR A 286 2.53 10.77 17.75
C THR A 286 4.00 10.36 17.69
N PRO A 287 4.67 10.05 18.81
CA PRO A 287 6.09 9.71 18.79
C PRO A 287 6.44 8.53 17.87
N GLN A 288 5.51 7.59 17.70
CA GLN A 288 5.67 6.40 16.87
C GLN A 288 5.12 6.55 15.44
N GLY A 289 4.44 7.66 15.13
CA GLY A 289 3.84 7.89 13.81
C GLY A 289 2.60 7.06 13.48
N VAL A 290 2.08 6.27 14.45
CA VAL A 290 0.90 5.42 14.28
C VAL A 290 -0.22 5.89 15.21
N TYR A 291 -1.32 6.40 14.64
CA TYR A 291 -2.45 6.85 15.45
C TYR A 291 -3.34 5.68 15.84
N HIS A 292 -3.78 4.92 14.83
CA HIS A 292 -4.74 3.83 14.97
C HIS A 292 -4.05 2.47 15.09
N THR A 293 -4.48 1.69 16.08
CA THR A 293 -4.09 0.28 16.15
C THR A 293 -4.86 -0.50 15.10
N LEU A 294 -4.12 -1.18 14.22
CA LEU A 294 -4.64 -2.16 13.28
C LEU A 294 -4.13 -3.54 13.73
N ASP A 295 -5.03 -4.51 13.79
CA ASP A 295 -4.72 -5.89 14.19
C ASP A 295 -5.50 -6.85 13.27
N GLU A 296 -4.97 -7.04 12.07
CA GLU A 296 -5.56 -7.87 11.01
C GLU A 296 -4.74 -9.16 10.85
N ARG A 297 -5.30 -10.17 10.17
CA ARG A 297 -4.65 -11.49 9.99
C ARG A 297 -3.21 -11.37 9.45
N ASP A 298 -3.02 -10.52 8.44
CA ASP A 298 -1.77 -10.44 7.68
C ASP A 298 -0.92 -9.23 8.04
N VAL A 299 -1.50 -8.21 8.67
CA VAL A 299 -0.85 -6.93 8.92
C VAL A 299 -1.29 -6.35 10.26
N PHE A 300 -0.38 -5.66 10.94
CA PHE A 300 -0.68 -4.95 12.17
C PHE A 300 0.10 -3.64 12.25
N ALA A 301 -0.39 -2.72 13.08
CA ALA A 301 0.30 -1.51 13.49
C ALA A 301 -0.09 -1.18 14.92
N ASP A 302 0.87 -0.99 15.82
CA ASP A 302 0.59 -0.61 17.21
C ASP A 302 0.44 0.91 17.29
N GLY A 303 -0.81 1.38 17.38
CA GLY A 303 -1.13 2.79 17.52
C GLY A 303 -1.36 3.21 18.97
N ILE A 304 -1.52 4.52 19.18
CA ILE A 304 -1.87 5.06 20.50
C ILE A 304 -3.37 4.98 20.82
N ARG A 305 -4.19 4.66 19.82
CA ARG A 305 -5.66 4.64 19.92
C ARG A 305 -6.23 3.48 19.12
N ASP A 306 -7.21 2.77 19.68
CA ASP A 306 -7.92 1.69 19.00
C ASP A 306 -9.45 1.94 19.03
N LEU A 307 -10.23 0.98 18.54
CA LEU A 307 -11.70 1.04 18.60
C LEU A 307 -12.29 0.48 19.90
N ARG A 308 -11.54 -0.23 20.75
CA ARG A 308 -12.11 -0.99 21.89
C ARG A 308 -12.90 -0.11 22.82
N GLY A 309 -12.37 1.07 23.16
CA GLY A 309 -13.02 2.02 24.07
C GLY A 309 -14.30 2.67 23.52
N ARG A 310 -14.58 2.54 22.22
CA ARG A 310 -15.79 3.10 21.59
C ARG A 310 -16.64 2.09 20.83
N LYS A 311 -16.20 0.83 20.75
CA LYS A 311 -16.86 -0.23 19.98
C LYS A 311 -18.31 -0.42 20.43
N GLY A 312 -18.59 -0.38 21.74
CA GLY A 312 -19.96 -0.51 22.25
C GLY A 312 -20.90 0.59 21.74
N LEU A 313 -20.41 1.83 21.66
CA LEU A 313 -21.17 2.96 21.13
C LEU A 313 -21.36 2.84 19.62
N LEU A 314 -20.27 2.55 18.90
CA LEU A 314 -20.31 2.30 17.46
C LEU A 314 -21.21 1.11 17.08
N ASP A 315 -21.32 0.10 17.95
CA ASP A 315 -22.15 -1.06 17.71
C ASP A 315 -23.65 -0.75 17.85
N ALA A 316 -24.00 0.25 18.66
CA ALA A 316 -25.37 0.74 18.81
C ALA A 316 -25.85 1.54 17.60
N ILE A 317 -24.93 2.08 16.80
CA ILE A 317 -25.25 2.81 15.57
C ILE A 317 -25.71 1.81 14.50
N THR A 318 -26.92 2.02 14.00
CA THR A 318 -27.45 1.22 12.89
C THR A 318 -26.95 1.77 11.55
N PHE A 319 -26.39 0.89 10.72
CA PHE A 319 -26.06 1.13 9.32
C PHE A 319 -26.84 0.16 8.44
N ARG A 320 -27.26 0.63 7.26
CA ARG A 320 -27.96 -0.17 6.26
C ARG A 320 -26.95 -0.82 5.32
N LYS A 321 -27.22 -2.05 4.90
CA LYS A 321 -26.43 -2.69 3.86
C LYS A 321 -26.53 -1.86 2.57
N GLY A 322 -25.39 -1.53 1.98
CA GLY A 322 -25.28 -0.69 0.79
C GLY A 322 -25.28 0.81 1.06
N GLU A 323 -25.37 1.24 2.33
CA GLU A 323 -25.29 2.65 2.71
C GLU A 323 -23.95 3.25 2.27
N ARG A 324 -24.01 4.36 1.54
CA ARG A 324 -22.83 5.08 1.05
C ARG A 324 -22.31 5.96 2.17
N VAL A 325 -21.15 5.62 2.71
CA VAL A 325 -20.55 6.31 3.85
C VAL A 325 -19.23 6.97 3.44
N LEU A 326 -19.12 8.27 3.71
CA LEU A 326 -17.87 9.02 3.59
C LEU A 326 -17.23 9.17 4.97
N ASP A 327 -16.00 8.67 5.14
CA ASP A 327 -15.20 8.87 6.35
C ASP A 327 -14.16 9.96 6.13
N ILE A 328 -14.36 11.12 6.75
CA ILE A 328 -13.49 12.29 6.62
C ILE A 328 -12.41 12.22 7.70
N GLY A 329 -11.13 12.27 7.29
CA GLY A 329 -9.97 12.06 8.16
C GLY A 329 -9.75 10.59 8.47
N CYS A 330 -9.89 9.72 7.47
CA CYS A 330 -9.90 8.27 7.64
C CYS A 330 -8.56 7.67 8.08
N ASN A 331 -7.46 8.43 8.02
CA ASN A 331 -6.11 7.95 8.32
C ASN A 331 -5.82 6.66 7.51
N ALA A 332 -5.23 5.62 8.12
CA ALA A 332 -5.00 4.32 7.50
C ALA A 332 -6.25 3.41 7.38
N GLY A 333 -7.47 3.94 7.57
CA GLY A 333 -8.72 3.25 7.23
C GLY A 333 -9.36 2.37 8.31
N LEU A 334 -8.98 2.49 9.59
CA LEU A 334 -9.52 1.65 10.68
C LEU A 334 -11.05 1.71 10.79
N LEU A 335 -11.65 2.92 10.77
CA LEU A 335 -13.10 3.08 10.80
C LEU A 335 -13.74 2.65 9.46
N CYS A 336 -13.07 2.92 8.34
CA CYS A 336 -13.52 2.48 7.03
C CYS A 336 -13.68 0.96 6.94
N HIS A 337 -12.73 0.19 7.50
CA HIS A 337 -12.80 -1.27 7.60
C HIS A 337 -14.01 -1.71 8.42
N TYR A 338 -14.19 -1.10 9.59
CA TYR A 338 -15.33 -1.37 10.47
C TYR A 338 -16.68 -1.12 9.79
N LEU A 339 -16.80 -0.03 9.02
CA LEU A 339 -18.01 0.32 8.26
C LEU A 339 -18.25 -0.64 7.09
N HIS A 340 -17.20 -0.99 6.34
CA HIS A 340 -17.28 -1.96 5.24
C HIS A 340 -17.75 -3.34 5.75
N ASP A 341 -17.24 -3.79 6.89
CA ASP A 341 -17.61 -5.08 7.48
C ASP A 341 -19.07 -5.11 7.97
N ARG A 342 -19.70 -3.93 8.13
CA ARG A 342 -21.14 -3.77 8.40
C ARG A 342 -21.98 -3.65 7.11
N GLY A 343 -21.35 -3.77 5.95
CA GLY A 343 -22.01 -3.81 4.65
C GLY A 343 -22.18 -2.44 3.98
N CYS A 344 -21.52 -1.39 4.48
CA CYS A 344 -21.53 -0.07 3.85
C CYS A 344 -20.66 -0.05 2.58
N VAL A 345 -20.99 0.85 1.64
CA VAL A 345 -20.11 1.25 0.54
C VAL A 345 -19.32 2.45 1.02
N VAL A 346 -18.03 2.24 1.29
CA VAL A 346 -17.21 3.22 2.03
C VAL A 346 -16.25 3.95 1.11
N THR A 347 -16.21 5.27 1.26
CA THR A 347 -15.16 6.14 0.73
C THR A 347 -14.44 6.80 1.91
N GLY A 348 -13.13 6.66 2.01
CA GLY A 348 -12.29 7.32 3.01
C GLY A 348 -11.50 8.46 2.41
N ILE A 349 -11.43 9.61 3.09
CA ILE A 349 -10.57 10.73 2.68
C ILE A 349 -9.65 11.19 3.80
N ASP A 350 -8.42 11.54 3.44
CA ASP A 350 -7.41 12.12 4.33
C ASP A 350 -6.48 13.01 3.48
N LEU A 351 -5.84 13.99 4.09
CA LEU A 351 -4.93 14.89 3.38
C LEU A 351 -3.53 14.30 3.20
N ASP A 352 -3.22 13.19 3.89
CA ASP A 352 -1.95 12.50 3.81
C ASP A 352 -1.92 11.42 2.73
N ALA A 353 -1.20 11.70 1.64
CA ALA A 353 -1.04 10.77 0.53
C ALA A 353 -0.40 9.43 0.93
N SER A 354 0.50 9.41 1.93
CA SER A 354 1.17 8.17 2.36
C SER A 354 0.21 7.28 3.14
N LEU A 355 -0.64 7.85 4.00
CA LEU A 355 -1.66 7.10 4.72
C LEU A 355 -2.78 6.62 3.81
N ILE A 356 -3.18 7.43 2.83
CA ILE A 356 -4.18 7.01 1.83
C ILE A 356 -3.67 5.83 1.01
N LEU A 357 -2.42 5.89 0.54
CA LEU A 357 -1.82 4.77 -0.17
C LEU A 357 -1.67 3.54 0.73
N ALA A 358 -1.34 3.72 2.02
CA ALA A 358 -1.31 2.63 2.98
C ALA A 358 -2.70 2.01 3.17
N ALA A 359 -3.74 2.82 3.41
CA ALA A 359 -5.12 2.36 3.59
C ALA A 359 -5.61 1.54 2.38
N ASP A 360 -5.28 2.00 1.18
CA ASP A 360 -5.61 1.34 -0.08
C ASP A 360 -4.92 -0.04 -0.22
N ILE A 361 -3.62 -0.14 0.09
CA ILE A 361 -2.88 -1.42 0.12
C ILE A 361 -3.43 -2.35 1.21
N ILE A 362 -3.71 -1.84 2.41
CA ILE A 362 -4.23 -2.63 3.54
C ILE A 362 -5.62 -3.17 3.20
N ALA A 363 -6.49 -2.38 2.58
CA ALA A 363 -7.80 -2.85 2.12
C ALA A 363 -7.67 -4.00 1.12
N ARG A 364 -6.74 -3.92 0.16
CA ARG A 364 -6.43 -5.03 -0.75
C ARG A 364 -5.91 -6.27 -0.02
N ILE A 365 -4.94 -6.12 0.87
CA ILE A 365 -4.37 -7.23 1.65
C ILE A 365 -5.45 -7.94 2.49
N THR A 366 -6.39 -7.16 3.03
CA THR A 366 -7.48 -7.67 3.87
C THR A 366 -8.74 -8.05 3.10
N GLY A 367 -8.73 -7.93 1.76
CA GLY A 367 -9.85 -8.33 0.90
C GLY A 367 -11.07 -7.41 0.98
N ARG A 368 -10.90 -6.15 1.40
CA ARG A 368 -11.96 -5.15 1.49
C ARG A 368 -11.99 -4.25 0.25
N LYS A 369 -13.21 -3.92 -0.20
CA LYS A 369 -13.42 -3.01 -1.33
C LYS A 369 -13.83 -1.64 -0.79
N ILE A 370 -12.84 -0.79 -0.58
CA ILE A 370 -13.01 0.55 -0.03
C ILE A 370 -12.30 1.52 -0.97
N GLU A 371 -12.93 2.65 -1.27
CA GLU A 371 -12.30 3.70 -2.05
C GLU A 371 -11.59 4.68 -1.12
N TYR A 372 -10.34 5.05 -1.43
CA TYR A 372 -9.60 6.06 -0.68
C TYR A 372 -9.15 7.20 -1.59
N ARG A 373 -9.26 8.45 -1.10
CA ARG A 373 -8.84 9.64 -1.85
C ARG A 373 -8.01 10.57 -0.99
N CYS A 374 -6.89 11.03 -1.54
CA CYS A 374 -6.07 12.06 -0.91
C CYS A 374 -6.70 13.43 -1.15
N MET A 375 -7.37 13.97 -0.14
CA MET A 375 -8.14 15.23 -0.23
C MET A 375 -8.02 16.04 1.06
N ASP A 376 -7.83 17.35 0.92
CA ASP A 376 -7.96 18.29 2.03
C ASP A 376 -9.33 18.98 1.95
N ILE A 377 -10.18 18.73 2.96
CA ILE A 377 -11.54 19.27 3.07
C ILE A 377 -11.58 20.80 3.10
N ASP A 378 -10.50 21.48 3.51
CA ASP A 378 -10.47 22.95 3.54
C ASP A 378 -10.41 23.59 2.14
N VAL A 379 -9.97 22.84 1.13
CA VAL A 379 -9.71 23.35 -0.24
C VAL A 379 -10.38 22.54 -1.34
N THR A 380 -10.83 21.31 -1.05
CA THR A 380 -11.38 20.40 -2.04
C THR A 380 -12.90 20.30 -1.87
N PRO A 381 -13.70 20.64 -2.91
CA PRO A 381 -15.15 20.49 -2.83
C PRO A 381 -15.56 19.02 -2.76
N LEU A 382 -16.63 18.73 -2.01
CA LEU A 382 -17.31 17.43 -2.04
C LEU A 382 -18.47 17.50 -3.04
N SER A 383 -18.32 16.86 -4.20
CA SER A 383 -19.31 16.89 -5.29
C SER A 383 -20.27 15.70 -5.30
N GLU A 384 -19.92 14.61 -4.63
CA GLU A 384 -20.75 13.41 -4.53
C GLU A 384 -21.63 13.46 -3.30
N HIS A 385 -22.88 13.00 -3.44
CA HIS A 385 -23.79 12.81 -2.30
C HIS A 385 -23.54 11.45 -1.64
N TYR A 386 -23.62 11.40 -0.31
CA TYR A 386 -23.47 10.22 0.55
C TYR A 386 -24.68 10.09 1.48
N ASP A 387 -25.06 8.86 1.84
CA ASP A 387 -26.12 8.67 2.83
C ASP A 387 -25.66 9.19 4.21
N THR A 388 -24.42 8.83 4.59
CA THR A 388 -23.83 9.21 5.88
C THR A 388 -22.40 9.76 5.72
N VAL A 389 -22.08 10.79 6.49
CA VAL A 389 -20.70 11.27 6.67
C VAL A 389 -20.24 11.03 8.11
N THR A 390 -19.08 10.40 8.29
CA THR A 390 -18.42 10.24 9.60
C THR A 390 -17.27 11.24 9.76
N LEU A 391 -17.21 11.89 10.92
CA LEU A 391 -16.18 12.87 11.30
C LEU A 391 -15.60 12.53 12.67
N PHE A 392 -14.68 11.56 12.70
CA PHE A 392 -14.19 11.04 13.98
C PHE A 392 -12.93 11.76 14.45
N SER A 393 -13.06 12.68 15.41
CA SER A 393 -11.96 13.52 15.90
C SER A 393 -11.32 14.41 14.82
N VAL A 394 -12.12 14.95 13.89
CA VAL A 394 -11.59 15.64 12.69
C VAL A 394 -11.97 17.11 12.60
N LEU A 395 -13.17 17.49 13.03
CA LEU A 395 -13.72 18.83 12.79
C LEU A 395 -12.81 19.98 13.29
N HIS A 396 -12.17 19.80 14.46
CA HIS A 396 -11.22 20.78 15.03
C HIS A 396 -9.94 20.93 14.21
N HIS A 397 -9.52 19.91 13.46
CA HIS A 397 -8.36 19.98 12.56
C HIS A 397 -8.61 20.77 11.28
N THR A 398 -9.83 21.29 11.07
CA THR A 398 -10.16 22.09 9.88
C THR A 398 -9.98 23.59 10.12
N ARG A 399 -9.60 24.36 9.09
CA ARG A 399 -9.27 25.80 9.22
C ARG A 399 -10.51 26.70 9.31
N ASP A 400 -11.58 26.35 8.60
CA ASP A 400 -12.86 27.06 8.65
C ASP A 400 -14.00 26.08 8.88
N VAL A 401 -14.30 25.85 10.16
CA VAL A 401 -15.28 24.85 10.59
C VAL A 401 -16.68 25.11 10.01
N ARG A 402 -17.11 26.37 9.91
CA ARG A 402 -18.43 26.73 9.38
C ARG A 402 -18.52 26.50 7.88
N LYS A 403 -17.49 26.89 7.13
CA LYS A 403 -17.43 26.63 5.69
C LYS A 403 -17.47 25.12 5.41
N ASN A 404 -16.66 24.34 6.12
CA ASN A 404 -16.58 22.90 5.90
C ASN A 404 -17.85 22.18 6.35
N ALA A 405 -18.46 22.59 7.48
CA ALA A 405 -19.73 22.06 7.94
C ALA A 405 -20.84 22.27 6.90
N ARG A 406 -20.95 23.46 6.30
CA ARG A 406 -21.91 23.72 5.20
C ARG A 406 -21.66 22.83 3.98
N MET A 407 -20.40 22.66 3.59
CA MET A 407 -20.04 21.80 2.47
C MET A 407 -20.43 20.33 2.75
N ILE A 408 -20.12 19.82 3.94
CA ILE A 408 -20.51 18.47 4.36
C ILE A 408 -22.04 18.34 4.40
N ALA A 409 -22.74 19.30 5.01
CA ALA A 409 -24.19 19.32 5.07
C ALA A 409 -24.84 19.32 3.68
N SER A 410 -24.19 19.93 2.67
CA SER A 410 -24.71 19.92 1.30
C SER A 410 -24.61 18.57 0.58
N CYS A 411 -23.76 17.65 1.06
CA CYS A 411 -23.46 16.39 0.37
C CYS A 411 -23.91 15.14 1.12
N CYS A 412 -24.70 15.24 2.18
CA CYS A 412 -25.21 14.07 2.89
C CYS A 412 -26.57 14.26 3.55
N ASP A 413 -27.16 13.17 4.04
CA ASP A 413 -28.44 13.15 4.75
C ASP A 413 -28.29 12.83 6.24
N ARG A 414 -27.15 12.26 6.64
CA ARG A 414 -26.84 11.89 8.02
C ARG A 414 -25.37 12.18 8.34
N ILE A 415 -25.10 12.66 9.55
CA ILE A 415 -23.76 12.97 10.05
C ILE A 415 -23.56 12.26 11.38
N ILE A 416 -22.44 11.54 11.51
CA ILE A 416 -22.01 10.96 12.79
C ILE A 416 -20.66 11.58 13.15
N ILE A 417 -20.61 12.30 14.27
CA ILE A 417 -19.44 13.04 14.71
C ILE A 417 -18.91 12.51 16.03
N GLU A 418 -17.59 12.41 16.15
CA GLU A 418 -16.90 12.16 17.41
C GLU A 418 -16.09 13.39 17.83
N CYS A 419 -16.47 14.03 18.94
CA CYS A 419 -15.86 15.28 19.40
C CYS A 419 -15.88 15.43 20.92
N ARG A 420 -15.09 16.38 21.45
CA ARG A 420 -15.10 16.77 22.87
C ARG A 420 -15.80 18.11 23.04
N LEU A 421 -16.19 18.41 24.29
CA LEU A 421 -16.61 19.75 24.70
C LEU A 421 -15.53 20.80 24.43
N ASN A 422 -14.27 20.41 24.60
CA ASN A 422 -13.11 21.29 24.48
C ASN A 422 -12.11 20.70 23.48
N GLU A 423 -11.92 21.39 22.36
CA GLU A 423 -11.00 20.97 21.30
C GLU A 423 -10.10 22.11 20.85
N SER A 424 -8.84 21.79 20.57
CA SER A 424 -7.90 22.71 19.93
C SER A 424 -7.16 21.95 18.85
N GLY A 425 -7.47 22.26 17.59
CA GLY A 425 -6.88 21.57 16.46
C GLY A 425 -5.57 22.18 15.99
N SER A 426 -4.88 21.35 15.22
CA SER A 426 -3.78 21.76 14.37
C SER A 426 -3.66 20.79 13.20
N LYS A 427 -3.16 21.25 12.06
CA LYS A 427 -2.89 20.38 10.91
C LYS A 427 -1.60 20.81 10.20
N PRO A 428 -0.92 19.90 9.47
CA PRO A 428 0.19 20.30 8.62
C PRO A 428 -0.34 21.11 7.41
N VAL A 429 0.29 22.25 7.14
CA VAL A 429 0.08 23.06 5.94
C VAL A 429 1.45 23.32 5.33
N GLN A 430 1.70 22.77 4.15
CA GLN A 430 3.02 22.82 3.49
C GLN A 430 4.16 22.35 4.43
N GLY A 431 3.92 21.26 5.15
CA GLY A 431 4.90 20.65 6.07
C GLY A 431 5.03 21.34 7.44
N ILE A 432 4.32 22.44 7.69
CA ILE A 432 4.36 23.16 8.97
C ILE A 432 3.04 22.97 9.72
N TRP A 433 3.12 22.54 10.98
CA TRP A 433 1.95 22.45 11.86
C TRP A 433 1.39 23.84 12.16
N ARG A 434 0.15 24.08 11.77
CA ARG A 434 -0.58 25.33 12.03
C ARG A 434 -1.78 25.04 12.91
N LYS A 435 -2.08 25.97 13.81
CA LYS A 435 -3.33 25.95 14.57
C LYS A 435 -4.51 26.09 13.63
N THR A 436 -5.59 25.40 13.95
CA THR A 436 -6.84 25.37 13.18
C THR A 436 -7.99 25.76 14.09
N SER A 437 -9.20 25.27 13.83
CA SER A 437 -10.36 25.56 14.68
C SER A 437 -10.18 25.08 16.12
N SER A 438 -10.82 25.78 17.05
CA SER A 438 -10.91 25.43 18.46
C SER A 438 -12.24 25.89 19.03
N TRP A 439 -12.71 25.20 20.06
CA TRP A 439 -13.90 25.57 20.82
C TRP A 439 -13.79 25.09 22.26
N ASN A 440 -14.63 25.64 23.13
CA ASN A 440 -14.64 25.35 24.55
C ASN A 440 -16.06 25.54 25.08
N PHE A 441 -16.72 24.44 25.42
CA PHE A 441 -18.07 24.41 25.97
C PHE A 441 -18.04 23.79 27.38
N GLU A 442 -18.93 24.24 28.25
CA GLU A 442 -19.06 23.68 29.60
C GLU A 442 -20.00 22.49 29.61
N GLU A 443 -21.11 22.58 28.88
CA GLU A 443 -22.15 21.56 28.80
C GLU A 443 -22.31 20.98 27.39
N ILE A 444 -22.82 19.76 27.30
CA ILE A 444 -23.05 19.07 26.04
C ILE A 444 -24.13 19.74 25.19
N ASP A 445 -25.14 20.33 25.82
CA ASP A 445 -26.24 21.00 25.12
C ASP A 445 -25.73 22.22 24.33
N ASP A 446 -24.80 23.01 24.88
CA ASP A 446 -24.17 24.13 24.18
C ASP A 446 -23.38 23.66 22.94
N LEU A 447 -22.67 22.52 23.06
CA LEU A 447 -21.96 21.93 21.93
C LEU A 447 -22.94 21.45 20.85
N VAL A 448 -24.04 20.82 21.24
CA VAL A 448 -25.08 20.35 20.31
C VAL A 448 -25.73 21.51 19.58
N GLU A 449 -26.18 22.55 20.29
CA GLU A 449 -26.76 23.75 19.70
C GLU A 449 -25.81 24.39 18.68
N TRP A 450 -24.51 24.47 19.02
CA TRP A 450 -23.51 24.98 18.09
C TRP A 450 -23.30 24.06 16.87
N LEU A 451 -23.34 22.74 17.04
CA LEU A 451 -23.23 21.80 15.93
C LEU A 451 -24.41 21.92 14.97
N GLU A 452 -25.64 22.05 15.47
CA GLU A 452 -26.84 22.29 14.66
C GLU A 452 -26.77 23.63 13.91
N ASP A 453 -26.23 24.68 14.55
CA ASP A 453 -26.01 26.00 13.92
C ASP A 453 -25.01 25.94 12.74
N ILE A 454 -23.93 25.15 12.85
CA ILE A 454 -22.95 25.04 11.76
C ILE A 454 -23.36 24.04 10.67
N PHE A 455 -24.03 22.94 11.04
CA PHE A 455 -24.56 21.93 10.13
C PHE A 455 -26.01 22.27 9.76
N VAL A 456 -26.18 23.40 9.07
CA VAL A 456 -27.50 23.96 8.74
C VAL A 456 -28.43 22.91 8.12
N GLY A 457 -29.60 22.75 8.73
CA GLY A 457 -30.63 21.81 8.29
C GLY A 457 -30.51 20.40 8.89
N PHE A 458 -29.61 20.19 9.84
CA PHE A 458 -29.50 18.95 10.61
C PHE A 458 -29.92 19.15 12.05
N GLU A 459 -30.57 18.13 12.63
CA GLU A 459 -30.92 18.05 14.05
C GLU A 459 -30.28 16.83 14.70
N LEU A 460 -29.96 16.92 15.98
CA LEU A 460 -29.50 15.79 16.77
C LEU A 460 -30.65 14.79 16.95
N VAL A 461 -30.43 13.56 16.49
CA VAL A 461 -31.39 12.46 16.70
C VAL A 461 -30.92 11.48 17.79
N HIS A 462 -29.61 11.41 18.03
CA HIS A 462 -29.07 10.53 19.05
C HIS A 462 -27.74 11.03 19.63
N ASN A 463 -27.62 10.98 20.95
CA ASN A 463 -26.35 11.08 21.66
C ASN A 463 -26.03 9.68 22.22
N TYR A 464 -25.06 9.00 21.61
CA TYR A 464 -24.68 7.64 22.02
C TYR A 464 -23.91 7.63 23.35
N GLY A 465 -23.49 8.80 23.84
CA GLY A 465 -22.70 8.96 25.05
C GLY A 465 -21.22 9.14 24.76
N VAL A 466 -20.41 8.96 25.81
CA VAL A 466 -18.99 9.28 25.82
C VAL A 466 -18.15 8.02 25.65
N GLY A 467 -17.34 7.99 24.60
CA GLY A 467 -16.35 6.96 24.32
C GLY A 467 -14.99 7.24 24.98
N ASP A 468 -13.91 6.80 24.35
CA ASP A 468 -12.56 7.00 24.87
C ASP A 468 -12.12 8.47 24.80
N ARG A 469 -11.31 8.90 25.77
CA ARG A 469 -10.73 10.27 25.83
C ARG A 469 -11.79 11.38 25.87
N ASP A 470 -12.88 11.14 26.59
CA ASP A 470 -13.98 12.11 26.83
C ASP A 470 -14.68 12.60 25.55
N ARG A 471 -14.74 11.73 24.54
CA ARG A 471 -15.32 12.03 23.23
C ARG A 471 -16.76 11.54 23.13
N TYR A 472 -17.67 12.46 22.89
CA TYR A 472 -19.06 12.16 22.56
C TYR A 472 -19.17 11.60 21.15
N ILE A 473 -20.09 10.67 20.94
CA ILE A 473 -20.53 10.25 19.60
C ILE A 473 -21.97 10.71 19.40
N LEU A 474 -22.14 11.63 18.47
CA LEU A 474 -23.40 12.31 18.20
C LEU A 474 -23.84 11.99 16.78
N GLU A 475 -25.14 11.77 16.60
CA GLU A 475 -25.74 11.52 15.30
C GLU A 475 -26.78 12.59 14.99
N PHE A 476 -26.61 13.19 13.82
CA PHE A 476 -27.47 14.22 13.28
C PHE A 476 -28.08 13.75 11.96
N VAL A 477 -29.34 14.11 11.71
CA VAL A 477 -30.06 13.80 10.47
C VAL A 477 -30.59 15.08 9.85
N LYS A 478 -30.51 15.16 8.53
CA LYS A 478 -31.04 16.29 7.77
C LYS A 478 -32.56 16.30 7.85
N HIS A 479 -33.15 17.43 8.18
CA HIS A 479 -34.59 17.62 8.08
C HIS A 479 -35.03 17.41 6.63
N THR A 480 -36.00 16.52 6.43
CA THR A 480 -36.75 16.49 5.18
C THR A 480 -37.77 17.62 5.24
N ALA A 481 -37.60 18.62 4.37
CA ALA A 481 -38.57 19.71 4.21
C ALA A 481 -39.92 19.21 3.70
#